data_AF-A0A933M587-F1
#
_entry.id   AF-A0A933M587-F1
#
_cell.length_a   1.000
_cell.length_b   1.000
_cell.length_c   1.000
_cell.angle_alpha   90.00
_cell.angle_beta   90.00
_cell.angle_gamma   90.00
#
_symmetry.space_group_name_H-M   'P 1'
#
loop_
_entity.id
_entity.type
_entity.pdbx_description
1 polymer ?
#
loop_
_entity_poly.entity_id
_entity_poly.type
_entity_poly.pdbx_seq_one_letter_code
_entity_poly.pdbx_strand_id
1 'polypeptide(L)'
;MDKDFGLAIKLLEEKKAQLKDLEERTGRILTLTQEGAPLEDIMGAVDGRDGLILQLTEGDGKLAGILGKPGRKDWLDKKEVAGLKRDIENTLKRIMEMDSSGMKAMEAVAVSIKDDFSAMASGRRTMATYGKTSKPVYAKFIDRKM
;
A
#
# COMPACT_ATOMS: atom_id res chain seq x y z
N MET A 1 32.89 19.71 19.43
CA MET A 1 31.63 18.97 19.24
C MET A 1 31.96 17.48 19.31
N ASP A 2 31.21 16.68 20.07
CA ASP A 2 31.43 15.22 20.15
C ASP A 2 31.25 14.61 18.75
N LYS A 3 32.26 13.87 18.27
CA LYS A 3 32.25 13.26 16.93
C LYS A 3 31.06 12.33 16.74
N ASP A 4 30.66 11.62 17.81
CA ASP A 4 29.55 10.69 17.77
C ASP A 4 28.19 11.44 17.74
N PHE A 5 28.12 12.63 18.34
CA PHE A 5 26.92 13.48 18.28
C PHE A 5 26.74 14.07 16.88
N GLY A 6 27.83 14.53 16.24
CA GLY A 6 27.78 14.97 14.85
C GLY A 6 27.36 13.86 13.89
N LEU A 7 27.85 12.63 14.11
CA LEU A 7 27.42 11.46 13.34
C LEU A 7 25.94 11.13 13.54
N ALA A 8 25.43 11.22 14.77
CA ALA A 8 24.01 11.00 15.06
C ALA A 8 23.10 12.00 14.33
N ILE A 9 23.49 13.29 14.29
CA ILE A 9 22.76 14.31 13.53
C ILE A 9 22.76 13.97 12.05
N LYS A 10 23.92 13.61 11.48
CA LYS A 10 24.03 13.24 10.07
C LYS A 10 23.13 12.04 9.72
N LEU A 11 23.11 11.01 10.56
CA LEU A 11 22.23 9.86 10.37
C LEU A 11 20.73 10.22 10.46
N LEU A 12 20.36 11.17 11.33
CA LEU A 12 19.00 11.68 11.40
C LEU A 12 18.61 12.50 10.16
N GLU A 13 19.53 13.28 9.60
CA GLU A 13 19.32 14.00 8.34
C GLU A 13 19.18 13.04 7.15
N GLU A 14 20.04 12.02 7.07
CA GLU A 14 19.95 10.95 6.08
C GLU A 14 18.61 10.21 6.21
N LYS A 15 18.20 9.86 7.43
CA LYS A 15 16.88 9.24 7.70
C LYS A 15 15.73 10.13 7.23
N LYS A 16 15.78 11.44 7.52
CA LYS A 16 14.76 12.39 7.08
C LYS A 16 14.66 12.43 5.55
N ALA A 17 15.79 12.42 4.85
CA ALA A 17 15.80 12.40 3.38
C ALA A 17 15.21 11.09 2.83
N GLN A 18 15.62 9.94 3.39
CA GLN A 18 15.08 8.64 3.01
C GLN A 18 13.58 8.53 3.28
N LEU A 19 13.08 9.09 4.39
CA LEU A 19 11.65 9.12 4.69
C LEU A 19 10.86 9.98 3.70
N LYS A 20 11.45 11.07 3.19
CA LYS A 20 10.81 11.85 2.11
C LYS A 20 10.73 11.06 0.80
N ASP A 21 11.79 10.34 0.43
CA ASP A 21 11.75 9.45 -0.74
C ASP A 21 10.70 8.34 -0.54
N LEU A 22 10.57 7.81 0.69
CA LEU A 22 9.53 6.84 1.03
C LEU A 22 8.12 7.43 0.90
N GLU A 23 7.93 8.68 1.32
CA GLU A 23 6.68 9.43 1.15
C GLU A 23 6.31 9.56 -0.34
N GLU A 24 7.25 9.98 -1.18
CA GLU A 24 7.04 10.12 -2.63
C GLU A 24 6.71 8.78 -3.31
N ARG A 25 7.42 7.71 -2.97
CA ARG A 25 7.16 6.35 -3.50
C ARG A 25 5.80 5.82 -3.08
N THR A 26 5.42 6.05 -1.82
CA THR A 26 4.11 5.63 -1.30
C THR A 26 2.99 6.39 -2.01
N GLY A 27 3.16 7.70 -2.22
CA GLY A 27 2.25 8.52 -3.02
C GLY A 27 2.12 8.02 -4.46
N ARG A 28 3.24 7.64 -5.09
CA ARG A 28 3.23 7.07 -6.45
C ARG A 28 2.45 5.75 -6.53
N ILE A 29 2.60 4.85 -5.56
CA ILE A 29 1.83 3.60 -5.51
C ILE A 29 0.33 3.91 -5.41
N LEU A 30 -0.05 4.87 -4.56
CA LEU A 30 -1.43 5.29 -4.42
C LEU A 30 -1.98 5.84 -5.75
N THR A 31 -1.25 6.72 -6.44
CA THR A 31 -1.64 7.25 -7.75
C THR A 31 -1.81 6.12 -8.77
N LEU A 32 -0.83 5.24 -8.92
CA LEU A 32 -0.90 4.11 -9.87
C LEU A 32 -2.11 3.20 -9.57
N THR A 33 -2.40 2.97 -8.29
CA THR A 33 -3.56 2.18 -7.86
C THR A 33 -4.88 2.87 -8.24
N GLN A 34 -4.97 4.19 -8.04
CA GLN A 34 -6.17 4.98 -8.36
C GLN A 34 -6.40 5.13 -9.86
N GLU A 35 -5.32 5.22 -10.65
CA GLU A 35 -5.37 5.32 -12.11
C GLU A 35 -5.65 3.97 -12.79
N GLY A 36 -5.65 2.87 -12.03
CA GLY A 36 -5.82 1.52 -12.59
C GLY A 36 -4.65 1.13 -13.49
N ALA A 37 -3.43 1.55 -13.13
CA ALA A 37 -2.22 1.22 -13.85
C ALA A 37 -2.00 -0.30 -13.94
N PRO A 38 -1.20 -0.78 -14.92
CA PRO A 38 -0.81 -2.19 -15.00
C PRO A 38 -0.22 -2.71 -13.70
N LEU A 39 -0.51 -3.98 -13.38
CA LEU A 39 -0.04 -4.61 -12.14
C LEU A 39 1.50 -4.61 -12.06
N GLU A 40 2.18 -4.76 -13.18
CA GLU A 40 3.64 -4.74 -13.28
C GLU A 40 4.22 -3.39 -12.81
N ASP A 41 3.58 -2.28 -13.17
CA ASP A 41 4.01 -0.93 -12.78
C ASP A 41 3.78 -0.69 -11.29
N ILE A 42 2.67 -1.19 -10.76
CA ILE A 42 2.35 -1.13 -9.32
C ILE A 42 3.37 -1.98 -8.54
N MET A 43 3.63 -3.21 -8.98
CA MET A 43 4.59 -4.11 -8.33
C MET A 43 6.01 -3.54 -8.35
N GLY A 44 6.46 -2.98 -9.49
CA GLY A 44 7.76 -2.34 -9.56
C GLY A 44 7.90 -1.14 -8.62
N ALA A 45 6.83 -0.36 -8.44
CA ALA A 45 6.81 0.72 -7.46
C ALA A 45 6.84 0.22 -6.01
N VAL A 46 6.13 -0.88 -5.70
CA VAL A 46 6.14 -1.54 -4.39
C VAL A 46 7.53 -2.09 -4.05
N ASP A 47 8.17 -2.81 -4.98
CA ASP A 47 9.53 -3.34 -4.78
C ASP A 47 10.53 -2.21 -4.48
N GLY A 48 10.41 -1.09 -5.21
CA GLY A 48 11.21 0.09 -4.99
C GLY A 48 10.96 0.74 -3.62
N ARG A 49 9.74 0.67 -3.08
CA ARG A 49 9.40 1.14 -1.73
C ARG A 49 9.99 0.21 -0.66
N ASP A 50 9.82 -1.09 -0.82
CA ASP A 50 10.24 -2.08 0.15
C ASP A 50 11.77 -2.14 0.28
N GLY A 51 12.49 -1.99 -0.84
CA GLY A 51 13.95 -1.81 -0.82
C GLY A 51 14.42 -0.61 -0.01
N LEU A 52 13.69 0.50 -0.03
CA LEU A 52 14.00 1.70 0.76
C LEU A 52 13.69 1.50 2.25
N ILE A 53 12.63 0.77 2.59
CA ILE A 53 12.30 0.41 3.98
C ILE A 53 13.43 -0.42 4.61
N LEU A 54 14.04 -1.35 3.85
CA LEU A 54 15.19 -2.11 4.32
C LEU A 54 16.38 -1.20 4.65
N GLN A 55 16.69 -0.24 3.77
CA GLN A 55 17.77 0.73 4.01
C GLN A 55 17.51 1.62 5.24
N LEU A 56 16.27 2.06 5.43
CA LEU A 56 15.86 2.80 6.62
C LEU A 56 16.05 1.99 7.91
N THR A 57 15.72 0.69 7.86
CA THR A 57 15.88 -0.22 9.00
C THR A 57 17.35 -0.42 9.38
N GLU A 58 18.23 -0.53 8.38
CA GLU A 58 19.68 -0.59 8.61
C GLU A 58 20.23 0.72 9.21
N GLY A 59 19.75 1.87 8.71
CA GLY A 59 20.08 3.19 9.25
C GLY A 59 19.65 3.36 10.72
N ASP A 60 18.46 2.86 11.05
CA ASP A 60 17.93 2.86 12.42
C ASP A 60 18.77 2.02 13.37
N GLY A 61 19.26 0.86 12.91
CA GLY A 61 20.19 0.05 13.67
C GLY A 61 21.49 0.79 14.02
N LYS A 62 22.06 1.54 13.06
CA LYS A 62 23.26 2.36 13.28
C LYS A 62 23.01 3.48 14.29
N LEU A 63 21.89 4.19 14.15
CA LEU A 63 21.51 5.26 15.06
C LEU A 63 21.26 4.73 16.48
N ALA A 64 20.53 3.62 16.61
CA ALA A 64 20.28 2.94 17.88
C ALA A 64 21.58 2.52 18.57
N GLY A 65 22.56 2.02 17.81
CA GLY A 65 23.89 1.68 18.34
C GLY A 65 24.65 2.88 18.91
N ILE A 66 24.48 4.07 18.32
CA ILE A 66 25.12 5.30 18.83
C ILE A 66 24.39 5.82 20.07
N LEU A 67 23.06 5.88 20.04
CA LEU A 67 22.24 6.40 21.14
C LEU A 67 22.17 5.45 22.34
N GLY A 68 22.41 4.16 22.11
CA GLY A 68 22.44 3.12 23.14
C GLY A 68 23.64 3.21 24.09
N LYS A 69 24.68 3.99 23.76
CA LYS A 69 25.84 4.15 24.66
C LYS A 69 25.47 5.03 25.88
N PRO A 70 26.12 4.80 27.05
CA PRO A 70 25.82 5.57 28.27
C PRO A 70 25.92 7.09 28.07
N GLY A 71 24.97 7.84 28.63
CA GLY A 71 24.96 9.31 28.59
C GLY A 71 24.51 9.93 27.25
N ARG A 72 23.98 9.15 26.31
CA ARG A 72 23.58 9.62 24.97
C ARG A 72 22.09 9.59 24.66
N LYS A 73 21.27 9.07 25.57
CA LYS A 73 19.81 9.01 25.40
C LYS A 73 19.20 10.41 25.23
N ASP A 74 19.72 11.37 25.99
CA ASP A 74 19.19 12.74 26.03
C ASP A 74 19.63 13.59 24.81
N TRP A 75 20.43 13.02 23.90
CA TRP A 75 20.84 13.71 22.67
C TRP A 75 19.66 14.04 21.75
N LEU A 76 18.60 13.22 21.80
CA LEU A 76 17.38 13.46 21.03
C LEU A 76 16.54 14.62 21.58
N ASP A 77 16.74 15.00 22.84
CA ASP A 77 16.01 16.09 23.50
C ASP A 77 16.71 17.44 23.35
N LYS A 78 17.89 17.46 22.73
CA LYS A 78 18.60 18.69 22.40
C LYS A 78 17.84 19.49 21.36
N LYS A 79 17.83 20.81 21.53
CA LYS A 79 17.15 21.76 20.63
C LYS A 79 17.57 21.62 19.16
N GLU A 80 18.83 21.26 18.93
CA GLU A 80 19.42 21.03 17.59
C GLU A 80 18.76 19.85 16.86
N VAL A 81 18.33 18.83 17.61
CA VAL A 81 17.70 17.61 17.08
C VAL A 81 16.18 17.69 17.08
N ALA A 82 15.60 18.51 17.97
CA ALA A 82 14.15 18.63 18.13
C ALA A 82 13.41 18.98 16.82
N GLY A 83 14.00 19.82 15.98
CA GLY A 83 13.45 20.14 14.66
C GLY A 83 13.43 18.94 13.71
N LEU A 84 14.55 18.22 13.61
CA LEU A 84 14.68 17.01 12.80
C LEU A 84 13.70 15.92 13.25
N LYS A 85 13.59 15.71 14.57
CA LYS A 85 12.67 14.73 15.16
C LYS A 85 11.22 15.04 14.76
N ARG A 86 10.79 16.29 14.89
CA ARG A 86 9.43 16.72 14.51
C ARG A 86 9.18 16.49 13.02
N ASP A 87 10.13 16.83 12.16
CA ASP A 87 9.99 16.62 10.71
C ASP A 87 9.87 15.15 10.35
N ILE A 88 10.69 14.29 10.97
CA ILE A 88 10.64 12.83 10.82
C ILE A 88 9.28 12.29 11.27
N GLU A 89 8.79 12.69 12.45
CA GLU A 89 7.49 12.26 12.98
C GLU A 89 6.33 12.70 12.07
N ASN A 90 6.39 13.92 11.53
CA ASN A 90 5.38 14.43 10.60
C ASN A 90 5.38 13.66 9.28
N THR A 91 6.55 13.39 8.70
CA THR A 91 6.64 12.60 7.47
C THR A 91 6.14 11.17 7.70
N LEU A 92 6.49 10.53 8.82
CA LEU A 92 5.98 9.20 9.17
C LEU A 92 4.46 9.16 9.26
N LYS A 93 3.85 10.18 9.89
CA LYS A 93 2.37 10.27 9.95
C LYS A 93 1.77 10.35 8.54
N ARG A 94 2.31 11.18 7.65
CA ARG A 94 1.82 11.28 6.26
C ARG A 94 1.96 9.96 5.51
N ILE A 95 3.07 9.25 5.67
CA ILE A 95 3.26 7.90 5.07
C ILE A 95 2.18 6.94 5.58
N MET A 96 1.95 6.88 6.89
CA MET A 96 0.92 6.01 7.48
C MET A 96 -0.49 6.35 7.00
N GLU A 97 -0.80 7.64 6.83
CA GLU A 97 -2.08 8.10 6.27
C GLU A 97 -2.25 7.69 4.80
N MET A 98 -1.19 7.79 3.99
CA MET A 98 -1.19 7.35 2.60
C MET A 98 -1.33 5.83 2.48
N ASP A 99 -0.60 5.06 3.28
CA ASP A 99 -0.71 3.59 3.29
C ASP A 99 -2.13 3.15 3.69
N SER A 100 -2.70 3.77 4.73
CA SER A 100 -4.10 3.52 5.14
C SER A 100 -5.09 3.84 4.03
N SER A 101 -4.88 4.94 3.31
CA SER A 101 -5.71 5.33 2.16
C SER A 101 -5.55 4.36 0.99
N GLY A 102 -4.33 3.89 0.73
CA GLY A 102 -4.02 2.88 -0.28
C GLY A 102 -4.69 1.55 0.02
N MET A 103 -4.64 1.08 1.27
CA MET A 103 -5.33 -0.15 1.68
C MET A 103 -6.84 -0.06 1.44
N LYS A 104 -7.47 1.08 1.78
CA LYS A 104 -8.90 1.30 1.51
C LYS A 104 -9.23 1.31 0.03
N ALA A 105 -8.37 1.93 -0.80
CA ALA A 105 -8.55 1.93 -2.25
C ALA A 105 -8.46 0.52 -2.82
N MET A 106 -7.47 -0.28 -2.38
CA MET A 106 -7.33 -1.68 -2.78
C MET A 106 -8.54 -2.54 -2.34
N GLU A 107 -9.05 -2.33 -1.14
CA GLU A 107 -10.26 -3.02 -0.66
C GLU A 107 -11.49 -2.67 -1.50
N ALA A 108 -11.68 -1.40 -1.86
CA ALA A 108 -12.76 -0.97 -2.73
C ALA A 108 -12.67 -1.62 -4.12
N VAL A 109 -11.46 -1.70 -4.70
CA VAL A 109 -11.22 -2.38 -5.97
C VAL A 109 -11.56 -3.87 -5.86
N ALA A 110 -11.14 -4.55 -4.78
CA ALA A 110 -11.45 -5.97 -4.56
C ALA A 110 -12.96 -6.23 -4.46
N VAL A 111 -13.70 -5.35 -3.79
CA VAL A 111 -15.18 -5.42 -3.72
C VAL A 111 -15.79 -5.24 -5.10
N SER A 112 -15.36 -4.23 -5.88
CA SER A 112 -15.84 -4.01 -7.25
C SER A 112 -15.62 -5.22 -8.15
N ILE A 113 -14.42 -5.81 -8.11
CA ILE A 113 -14.09 -7.01 -8.89
C ILE A 113 -15.01 -8.17 -8.50
N LYS A 114 -15.25 -8.38 -7.20
CA LYS A 114 -16.15 -9.42 -6.72
C LYS A 114 -17.58 -9.22 -7.20
N ASP A 115 -18.06 -7.97 -7.21
CA ASP A 115 -19.39 -7.62 -7.70
C ASP A 115 -19.51 -7.86 -9.21
N ASP A 116 -18.49 -7.51 -9.98
CA ASP A 116 -18.42 -7.78 -11.43
C ASP A 116 -18.42 -9.30 -11.72
N PHE A 117 -17.64 -10.08 -10.97
CA PHE A 117 -17.67 -11.54 -11.07
C PHE A 117 -19.03 -12.13 -10.71
N SER A 118 -19.68 -11.58 -9.68
CA SER A 118 -21.02 -12.00 -9.26
C SER A 118 -22.07 -11.65 -10.32
N ALA A 119 -21.98 -10.46 -10.93
CA ALA A 119 -22.82 -10.03 -12.03
C ALA A 119 -22.62 -10.93 -13.27
N MET A 120 -21.37 -11.23 -13.65
CA MET A 120 -21.07 -12.17 -14.74
C MET A 120 -21.63 -13.57 -14.47
N ALA A 121 -21.49 -14.09 -13.25
CA ALA A 121 -22.05 -15.38 -12.85
C ALA A 121 -23.58 -15.39 -12.91
N SER A 122 -24.23 -14.30 -12.50
CA SER A 122 -25.68 -14.14 -12.59
C SER A 122 -26.16 -14.06 -14.04
N GLY A 123 -25.47 -13.31 -14.90
CA GLY A 123 -25.76 -13.23 -16.34
C GLY A 123 -25.64 -14.59 -17.03
N ARG A 124 -24.61 -15.38 -16.70
CA ARG A 124 -24.48 -16.76 -17.20
C ARG A 124 -25.64 -17.66 -16.75
N ARG A 125 -26.12 -17.53 -15.50
CA ARG A 125 -27.30 -18.28 -15.04
C ARG A 125 -28.58 -17.86 -15.77
N THR A 126 -28.78 -16.57 -16.00
CA THR A 126 -29.94 -16.03 -16.75
C THR A 126 -29.92 -16.48 -18.21
N MET A 127 -28.76 -16.49 -18.87
CA MET A 127 -28.61 -17.05 -20.23
C MET A 127 -28.82 -18.57 -20.27
N ALA A 128 -28.33 -19.31 -19.28
CA ALA A 128 -28.56 -20.75 -19.18
C ALA A 128 -30.05 -21.11 -18.94
N THR A 129 -30.81 -20.22 -18.30
CA THR A 129 -32.28 -20.37 -18.14
C THR A 129 -33.03 -20.03 -19.43
N TYR A 130 -32.50 -19.13 -20.26
CA TYR A 130 -33.05 -18.86 -21.61
C TYR A 130 -32.94 -20.08 -22.55
N GLY A 131 -31.92 -20.93 -22.37
CA GLY A 131 -31.77 -22.22 -23.08
C GLY A 131 -32.67 -23.35 -22.55
N LYS A 132 -33.25 -23.20 -21.35
CA LYS A 132 -34.33 -24.07 -20.85
C LYS A 132 -35.68 -23.46 -21.22
N THR A 133 -35.89 -23.27 -22.51
CA THR A 133 -37.22 -23.03 -23.03
C THR A 133 -38.05 -24.25 -22.67
N SER A 134 -39.03 -24.07 -21.79
CA SER A 134 -40.13 -24.99 -21.59
C SER A 134 -40.56 -25.52 -22.96
N LYS A 135 -40.62 -26.84 -23.14
CA LYS A 135 -41.17 -27.44 -24.38
C LYS A 135 -42.42 -26.65 -24.74
N PRO A 136 -42.50 -26.06 -25.95
CA PRO A 136 -43.68 -25.32 -26.33
C PRO A 136 -44.91 -26.21 -26.15
N VAL A 137 -46.01 -25.65 -25.64
CA VAL A 137 -47.23 -26.39 -25.26
C VAL A 137 -47.78 -27.25 -26.41
N TYR A 138 -47.46 -26.92 -27.67
CA TYR A 138 -47.82 -27.69 -28.86
C TYR A 138 -47.16 -29.10 -28.91
N ALA A 139 -46.00 -29.31 -28.28
CA ALA A 139 -45.32 -30.60 -28.24
C ALA A 139 -46.06 -31.66 -27.38
N LYS A 140 -47.02 -31.25 -26.54
CA LYS A 140 -47.88 -32.20 -25.79
C LYS A 140 -49.01 -32.80 -26.63
N PHE A 141 -49.28 -32.27 -27.82
CA PHE A 141 -50.41 -32.71 -28.66
C PHE A 141 -50.02 -33.71 -29.76
N ILE A 142 -48.72 -33.89 -30.03
CA ILE A 142 -48.25 -34.78 -31.10
C ILE A 142 -48.30 -36.27 -30.66
N ASP A 143 -48.29 -36.53 -29.34
CA ASP A 143 -48.34 -37.90 -28.79
C ASP A 143 -49.76 -38.49 -28.63
N ARG A 144 -50.80 -37.80 -29.13
CA ARG A 144 -52.20 -38.29 -29.11
C ARG A 144 -52.73 -38.74 -30.48
N LYS A 145 -51.85 -38.88 -31.47
CA LYS A 145 -52.15 -39.52 -32.77
C LYS A 145 -51.00 -40.46 -33.17
N MET A 146 -50.83 -41.52 -32.40
CA MET A 146 -50.42 -42.84 -32.92
C MET A 146 -51.29 -43.89 -32.24
#